data_AF-A0A7C5TUU7-F1
#
_entry.id   AF-A0A7C5TUU7-F1
#
_cell.length_a   1.000
_cell.length_b   1.000
_cell.length_c   1.000
_cell.angle_alpha   90.00
_cell.angle_beta   90.00
_cell.angle_gamma   90.00
#
_symmetry.space_group_name_H-M   'P 1'
#
loop_
_entity.id
_entity.type
_entity.pdbx_description
1 polymer ?
#
loop_
_entity_poly.entity_id
_entity_poly.type
_entity_poly.pdbx_seq_one_letter_code
_entity_poly.pdbx_strand_id
1 'polypeptide(L)'
;MLDSAVMVEDHVPLPVEEMLPGLFRIEVPLPQSPLRSINSYVIPEGDGGLVIDTGMQRPECEEVLRAGLAALGVDPARARYFITHIHADHSGLVTALAGTETEVLMGRVEIALLEHFASRERFLSMLAERGRMFGLEGEEVEAAAARHPGLRYSPTSYP
;
A
#
# COMPACT_ATOMS: atom_id res chain seq x y z
N MET A 1 -9.51 -7.41 29.59
CA MET A 1 -8.21 -7.38 28.88
C MET A 1 -8.21 -6.07 28.12
N LEU A 2 -7.20 -5.24 28.34
CA LEU A 2 -7.24 -3.81 28.04
C LEU A 2 -7.13 -3.55 26.54
N ASP A 3 -8.17 -2.92 26.00
CA ASP A 3 -8.24 -2.32 24.67
C ASP A 3 -7.23 -1.16 24.63
N SER A 4 -6.08 -1.37 23.98
CA SER A 4 -4.94 -0.46 24.03
C SER A 4 -4.88 0.37 22.76
N ALA A 5 -5.88 1.22 22.54
CA ALA A 5 -5.83 2.22 21.48
C ALA A 5 -4.76 3.27 21.82
N VAL A 6 -3.80 3.46 20.93
CA VAL A 6 -2.80 4.54 21.04
C VAL A 6 -3.46 5.85 20.57
N MET A 7 -3.44 6.89 21.41
CA MET A 7 -4.20 8.14 21.20
C MET A 7 -3.27 9.33 20.94
N VAL A 8 -3.68 10.24 20.03
CA VAL A 8 -3.12 11.60 19.85
C VAL A 8 -4.27 12.62 19.86
N GLU A 9 -3.97 13.88 20.18
CA GLU A 9 -4.91 15.01 20.26
C GLU A 9 -5.77 15.14 18.98
N ASP A 10 -7.08 15.38 19.18
CA ASP A 10 -8.20 15.30 18.22
C ASP A 10 -8.84 13.90 17.99
N HIS A 11 -9.22 13.24 19.09
CA HIS A 11 -10.42 12.38 19.29
C HIS A 11 -10.79 11.27 18.26
N VAL A 12 -9.90 10.86 17.34
CA VAL A 12 -10.07 9.64 16.55
C VAL A 12 -9.03 8.61 17.03
N PRO A 13 -9.46 7.47 17.61
CA PRO A 13 -8.50 6.42 17.98
C PRO A 13 -7.77 5.96 16.71
N LEU A 14 -6.44 5.89 16.79
CA LEU A 14 -5.66 5.33 15.69
C LEU A 14 -6.05 3.86 15.52
N PRO A 15 -6.21 3.37 14.28
CA PRO A 15 -6.64 2.01 14.03
C PRO A 15 -5.48 1.02 14.18
N VAL A 16 -4.78 1.07 15.31
CA VAL A 16 -3.61 0.24 15.65
C VAL A 16 -4.02 -0.78 16.70
N GLU A 17 -3.77 -2.05 16.42
CA GLU A 17 -4.11 -3.19 17.30
C GLU A 17 -2.92 -4.12 17.44
N GLU A 18 -2.55 -4.50 18.68
CA GLU A 18 -1.57 -5.58 18.91
C GLU A 18 -2.28 -6.93 18.76
N MET A 19 -2.01 -7.61 17.64
CA MET A 19 -2.66 -8.89 17.30
C MET A 19 -2.06 -10.05 18.11
N LEU A 20 -0.74 -10.02 18.27
CA LEU A 20 0.08 -10.96 19.04
C LEU A 20 1.24 -10.16 19.65
N PRO A 21 1.92 -10.66 20.70
CA PRO A 21 3.07 -9.97 21.28
C PRO A 21 4.11 -9.56 20.22
N GLY A 22 4.26 -8.25 20.02
CA GLY A 22 5.19 -7.67 19.04
C GLY A 22 4.73 -7.67 17.56
N LEU A 23 3.48 -8.06 17.27
CA LEU A 23 2.87 -7.99 15.95
C LEU A 23 1.65 -7.06 15.99
N PHE A 24 1.72 -5.97 15.25
CA PHE A 24 0.69 -4.95 15.20
C PHE A 24 -0.01 -4.92 13.85
N ARG A 25 -1.29 -4.57 13.86
CA ARG A 25 -2.09 -4.28 12.68
C ARG A 25 -2.42 -2.79 12.68
N ILE A 26 -2.22 -2.14 11.55
CA ILE A 26 -2.71 -0.79 11.25
C ILE A 26 -3.77 -0.95 10.16
N GLU A 27 -5.02 -0.61 10.46
CA GLU A 27 -6.08 -0.62 9.45
C GLU A 27 -6.01 0.66 8.62
N VAL A 28 -5.49 0.55 7.40
CA VAL A 28 -5.32 1.69 6.49
C VAL A 28 -6.60 1.86 5.66
N PRO A 29 -7.26 3.03 5.69
CA PRO A 29 -8.50 3.24 4.95
C PRO A 29 -8.24 3.22 3.44
N LEU A 30 -9.21 2.74 2.68
CA LEU A 30 -9.28 2.84 1.22
C LEU A 30 -10.54 3.62 0.83
N PRO A 31 -10.53 4.96 0.87
CA PRO A 31 -11.75 5.74 0.67
C PRO A 31 -12.33 5.52 -0.73
N GLN A 32 -13.64 5.48 -0.88
CA GLN A 32 -14.30 5.22 -2.18
C GLN A 32 -13.91 3.87 -2.83
N SER A 33 -13.30 2.95 -2.07
CA SER A 33 -13.09 1.56 -2.46
C SER A 33 -14.19 0.67 -1.85
N PRO A 34 -14.69 -0.35 -2.57
CA PRO A 34 -15.61 -1.32 -1.99
C PRO A 34 -14.99 -2.12 -0.83
N LEU A 35 -13.65 -2.23 -0.78
CA LEU A 35 -12.91 -2.92 0.29
C LEU A 35 -12.89 -2.14 1.60
N ARG A 36 -13.10 -0.82 1.56
CA ARG A 36 -13.09 0.13 2.69
C ARG A 36 -11.74 0.32 3.40
N SER A 37 -10.96 -0.72 3.60
CA SER A 37 -9.65 -0.69 4.24
C SER A 37 -8.78 -1.89 3.83
N ILE A 38 -7.49 -1.80 4.13
CA ILE A 38 -6.56 -2.95 4.16
C ILE A 38 -5.87 -3.02 5.53
N ASN A 39 -5.27 -4.16 5.81
CA ASN A 39 -4.43 -4.34 6.98
C ASN A 39 -2.97 -4.20 6.58
N SER A 40 -2.29 -3.20 7.14
CA SER A 40 -0.82 -3.17 7.17
C SER A 40 -0.37 -3.83 8.46
N TYR A 41 0.61 -4.73 8.39
CA TYR A 41 1.15 -5.38 9.58
C TYR A 41 2.54 -4.86 9.89
N VAL A 42 2.83 -4.66 11.17
CA VAL A 42 4.10 -4.07 11.63
C VAL A 42 4.72 -4.92 12.72
N ILE A 43 6.00 -5.20 12.57
CA ILE A 43 6.85 -5.84 13.57
C ILE A 43 7.95 -4.84 13.92
N PRO A 44 7.79 -4.01 14.97
CA PRO A 44 8.77 -3.02 15.35
C PRO A 44 10.08 -3.65 15.82
N GLU A 45 11.21 -3.07 15.41
CA GLU A 45 12.55 -3.48 15.87
C GLU A 45 13.47 -2.25 15.92
N GLY A 46 13.91 -1.87 17.12
CA GLY A 46 14.65 -0.62 17.32
C GLY A 46 13.79 0.60 16.97
N ASP A 47 14.31 1.49 16.14
CA ASP A 47 13.57 2.62 15.56
C ASP A 47 13.10 2.37 14.12
N GLY A 48 13.13 1.12 13.69
CA GLY A 48 12.57 0.64 12.42
C GLY A 48 11.71 -0.59 12.66
N GLY A 49 11.83 -1.57 11.77
CA GLY A 49 11.09 -2.83 11.85
C GLY A 49 10.75 -3.38 10.47
N LEU A 50 9.81 -4.31 10.43
CA LEU A 50 9.21 -4.81 9.20
C LEU A 50 7.79 -4.27 9.05
N VAL A 51 7.52 -3.60 7.93
CA VAL A 51 6.18 -3.18 7.52
C VAL A 51 5.73 -4.06 6.37
N ILE A 52 4.55 -4.66 6.50
CA ILE A 52 3.95 -5.55 5.50
C ILE A 52 2.76 -4.82 4.89
N ASP A 53 2.88 -4.51 3.60
CA ASP A 53 1.93 -3.73 2.80
C ASP A 53 1.65 -2.31 3.33
N THR A 54 1.30 -1.40 2.43
CA THR A 54 1.36 0.05 2.71
C THR A 54 0.09 0.83 2.40
N GLY A 55 -0.88 0.28 1.67
CA GLY A 55 -2.06 1.02 1.22
C GLY A 55 -1.87 1.67 -0.15
N MET A 56 -2.95 2.29 -0.62
CA MET A 56 -2.98 3.05 -1.88
C MET A 56 -2.19 4.36 -1.76
N GLN A 57 -1.54 4.82 -2.84
CA GLN A 57 -0.85 6.11 -2.89
C GLN A 57 -1.85 7.28 -2.79
N ARG A 58 -2.24 7.60 -1.56
CA ARG A 58 -3.30 8.55 -1.25
C ARG A 58 -3.05 9.24 0.09
N PRO A 59 -3.44 10.53 0.23
CA PRO A 59 -3.26 11.27 1.47
C PRO A 59 -3.90 10.58 2.68
N GLU A 60 -5.12 10.06 2.53
CA GLU A 60 -5.84 9.44 3.64
C GLU A 60 -5.19 8.13 4.11
N CYS A 61 -4.62 7.37 3.18
CA CYS A 61 -3.86 6.17 3.49
C CYS A 61 -2.54 6.52 4.18
N GLU A 62 -1.83 7.53 3.65
CA GLU A 62 -0.51 7.94 4.13
C GLU A 62 -0.57 8.53 5.54
N GLU A 63 -1.56 9.37 5.80
CA GLU A 63 -1.80 9.98 7.11
C GLU A 63 -1.98 8.91 8.19
N VAL A 64 -2.88 7.95 7.95
CA VAL A 64 -3.16 6.87 8.91
C VAL A 64 -1.96 5.96 9.09
N LEU A 65 -1.28 5.57 8.01
CA LEU A 65 -0.12 4.68 8.11
C LEU A 65 1.05 5.35 8.83
N ARG A 66 1.37 6.61 8.50
CA ARG A 66 2.44 7.35 9.21
C ARG A 66 2.11 7.55 10.68
N ALA A 67 0.87 7.89 11.01
CA ALA A 67 0.45 8.04 12.40
C ALA A 67 0.52 6.72 13.17
N GLY A 68 0.11 5.60 12.55
CA GLY A 68 0.24 4.28 13.15
C GLY A 68 1.69 3.83 13.34
N LEU A 69 2.58 4.09 12.38
CA LEU A 69 4.02 3.81 12.51
C LEU A 69 4.66 4.66 13.61
N ALA A 70 4.31 5.95 13.69
CA ALA A 70 4.80 6.84 14.74
C ALA A 70 4.33 6.39 16.14
N ALA A 71 3.08 5.93 16.27
CA ALA A 71 2.54 5.35 17.50
C ALA A 71 3.30 4.10 17.97
N LEU A 72 3.89 3.35 17.02
CA LEU A 72 4.72 2.18 17.28
C LEU A 72 6.22 2.51 17.44
N GLY A 73 6.61 3.78 17.33
CA GLY A 73 8.01 4.20 17.38
C GLY A 73 8.84 3.79 16.15
N VAL A 74 8.18 3.50 15.02
CA VAL A 74 8.82 3.07 13.77
C VAL A 74 9.04 4.29 12.88
N ASP A 75 10.30 4.58 12.54
CA ASP A 75 10.65 5.52 11.48
C ASP A 75 10.43 4.84 10.11
N PRO A 76 9.51 5.33 9.26
CA PRO A 76 9.25 4.75 7.96
C PRO A 76 10.49 4.66 7.06
N ALA A 77 11.43 5.61 7.18
CA ALA A 77 12.64 5.63 6.35
C ALA A 77 13.70 4.61 6.81
N ARG A 78 13.57 4.08 8.03
CA ARG A 78 14.46 3.05 8.61
C ARG A 78 13.82 1.67 8.67
N ALA A 79 12.53 1.57 8.34
CA ALA A 79 11.83 0.30 8.22
C ALA A 79 12.28 -0.46 6.96
N ARG A 80 12.08 -1.77 7.00
CA ARG A 80 12.09 -2.65 5.83
C ARG A 80 10.65 -2.90 5.42
N TYR A 81 10.41 -3.01 4.12
CA TYR A 81 9.07 -3.26 3.59
C TYR A 81 9.01 -4.65 2.98
N PHE A 82 7.97 -5.41 3.30
CA PHE A 82 7.61 -6.60 2.56
C PHE A 82 6.27 -6.36 1.88
N ILE A 83 6.29 -6.27 0.55
CA ILE A 83 5.09 -6.08 -0.24
C ILE A 83 4.64 -7.44 -0.74
N THR A 84 3.43 -7.84 -0.35
CA THR A 84 2.91 -9.19 -0.62
C THR A 84 2.72 -9.42 -2.12
N HIS A 85 2.25 -8.41 -2.86
CA HIS A 85 2.07 -8.43 -4.31
C HIS A 85 1.91 -7.00 -4.88
N ILE A 86 1.95 -6.86 -6.22
CA ILE A 86 2.07 -5.56 -6.87
C ILE A 86 0.84 -4.64 -6.83
N HIS A 87 -0.32 -5.10 -6.35
CA HIS A 87 -1.54 -4.27 -6.38
C HIS A 87 -1.36 -2.96 -5.60
N ALA A 88 -2.03 -1.91 -6.09
CA ALA A 88 -1.86 -0.54 -5.60
C ALA A 88 -2.17 -0.37 -4.11
N ASP A 89 -3.12 -1.13 -3.58
CA ASP A 89 -3.48 -1.13 -2.17
C ASP A 89 -2.45 -1.81 -1.27
N HIS A 90 -1.45 -2.49 -1.83
CA HIS A 90 -0.35 -3.09 -1.09
C HIS A 90 0.95 -2.31 -1.29
N SER A 91 1.27 -1.98 -2.55
CA SER A 91 2.52 -1.34 -2.94
C SER A 91 2.47 0.19 -2.91
N GLY A 92 1.29 0.81 -2.93
CA GLY A 92 1.06 2.20 -3.29
C GLY A 92 1.92 3.24 -2.56
N LEU A 93 2.09 3.10 -1.24
CA LEU A 93 2.81 4.08 -0.43
C LEU A 93 4.28 3.76 -0.21
N VAL A 94 4.79 2.59 -0.66
CA VAL A 94 6.16 2.16 -0.36
C VAL A 94 7.20 3.20 -0.77
N THR A 95 7.05 3.82 -1.94
CA THR A 95 7.98 4.82 -2.47
C THR A 95 7.93 6.16 -1.73
N ALA A 96 6.78 6.50 -1.13
CA ALA A 96 6.65 7.72 -0.32
C ALA A 96 7.23 7.55 1.09
N LEU A 97 7.35 6.30 1.56
CA LEU A 97 7.80 5.96 2.90
C LEU A 97 9.28 5.55 2.95
N ALA A 98 9.76 4.88 1.90
CA ALA A 98 11.12 4.39 1.80
C ALA A 98 12.15 5.54 1.77
N GLY A 99 13.21 5.40 2.57
CA GLY A 99 14.44 6.18 2.47
C GLY A 99 15.41 5.61 1.44
N THR A 100 16.58 6.24 1.28
CA THR A 100 17.59 5.83 0.28
C THR A 100 18.19 4.46 0.54
N GLU A 101 18.27 4.05 1.80
CA GLU A 101 18.86 2.76 2.24
C GLU A 101 17.78 1.73 2.63
N THR A 102 16.50 2.02 2.35
CA THR A 102 15.40 1.15 2.70
C THR A 102 15.41 -0.12 1.85
N GLU A 103 15.35 -1.29 2.51
CA GLU A 103 15.15 -2.56 1.83
C GLU A 103 13.65 -2.77 1.55
N VAL A 104 13.29 -2.95 0.28
CA VAL A 104 11.94 -3.36 -0.15
C VAL A 104 12.00 -4.78 -0.72
N LEU A 105 11.30 -5.68 -0.06
CA LEU A 105 11.22 -7.10 -0.37
C LEU A 105 9.91 -7.42 -1.07
N MET A 106 9.97 -8.27 -2.09
CA MET A 106 8.82 -8.74 -2.83
C MET A 106 9.12 -10.12 -3.44
N GLY A 107 8.09 -10.94 -3.68
CA GLY A 107 8.27 -12.22 -4.36
C GLY A 107 8.85 -12.06 -5.77
N ARG A 108 9.72 -12.98 -6.19
CA ARG A 108 10.40 -12.91 -7.51
C ARG A 108 9.43 -12.79 -8.70
N VAL A 109 8.31 -13.48 -8.64
CA VAL A 109 7.28 -13.44 -9.71
C VAL A 109 6.64 -12.05 -9.78
N GLU A 110 6.35 -11.45 -8.64
CA GLU A 110 5.78 -10.11 -8.53
C GLU A 110 6.78 -9.05 -9.04
N ILE A 111 8.08 -9.18 -8.74
CA ILE A 111 9.14 -8.33 -9.31
C ILE A 111 9.17 -8.45 -10.84
N ALA A 112 9.08 -9.66 -11.38
CA ALA A 112 9.06 -9.85 -12.84
C ALA A 112 7.80 -9.22 -13.49
N LEU A 113 6.65 -9.27 -12.80
CA LEU A 113 5.42 -8.60 -13.26
C LEU A 113 5.57 -7.07 -13.21
N LEU A 114 6.18 -6.55 -12.15
CA LEU A 114 6.48 -5.14 -11.99
C LEU A 114 7.37 -4.63 -13.12
N GLU A 115 8.45 -5.35 -13.46
CA GLU A 115 9.31 -5.02 -14.61
C GLU A 115 8.56 -5.10 -15.95
N HIS A 116 7.68 -6.10 -16.10
CA HIS A 116 6.87 -6.27 -17.31
C HIS A 116 5.89 -5.11 -17.52
N PHE A 117 5.29 -4.62 -16.42
CA PHE A 117 4.32 -3.54 -16.39
C PHE A 117 4.89 -2.18 -15.96
N ALA A 118 6.22 -2.04 -15.93
CA ALA A 118 6.90 -0.87 -15.38
C ALA A 118 6.56 0.44 -16.11
N SER A 119 6.10 0.37 -17.36
CA SER A 119 5.63 1.55 -18.08
C SER A 119 4.10 1.67 -18.03
N ARG A 120 3.65 2.89 -17.74
CA ARG A 120 2.23 3.27 -17.79
C ARG A 120 1.56 2.87 -19.11
N GLU A 121 2.27 3.01 -20.23
CA GLU A 121 1.79 2.61 -21.56
C GLU A 121 1.56 1.11 -21.67
N ARG A 122 2.49 0.27 -21.18
CA ARG A 122 2.34 -1.18 -21.18
C ARG A 122 1.20 -1.62 -20.28
N PHE A 123 1.07 -1.01 -19.10
CA PHE A 123 -0.02 -1.32 -18.19
C PHE A 123 -1.40 -0.96 -18.79
N LEU A 124 -1.52 0.22 -19.39
CA LEU A 124 -2.74 0.63 -20.11
C LEU A 124 -3.05 -0.30 -21.29
N SER A 125 -2.04 -0.67 -22.07
CA SER A 125 -2.20 -1.59 -23.21
C SER A 125 -2.70 -2.96 -22.75
N MET A 126 -2.14 -3.49 -21.67
CA MET A 126 -2.60 -4.75 -21.07
C MET A 126 -4.04 -4.63 -20.58
N LEU A 127 -4.40 -3.57 -19.86
CA LEU A 127 -5.77 -3.36 -19.41
C LEU A 127 -6.75 -3.27 -20.58
N ALA A 128 -6.36 -2.57 -21.66
CA ALA A 128 -7.19 -2.41 -22.83
C ALA A 128 -7.38 -3.74 -23.59
N GLU A 129 -6.30 -4.51 -23.76
CA GLU A 129 -6.36 -5.85 -24.36
C GLU A 129 -7.28 -6.77 -23.55
N ARG A 130 -7.10 -6.81 -22.23
CA ARG A 130 -7.94 -7.61 -21.33
C ARG A 130 -9.40 -7.16 -21.39
N GLY A 131 -9.65 -5.85 -21.37
CA GLY A 131 -10.99 -5.30 -21.52
C GLY A 131 -11.69 -5.81 -22.78
N ARG A 132 -11.00 -5.77 -23.94
CA ARG A 132 -11.52 -6.29 -25.21
C ARG A 132 -11.79 -7.79 -25.16
N MET A 133 -10.90 -8.57 -24.54
CA MET A 133 -11.13 -10.02 -24.36
C MET A 133 -12.40 -10.32 -23.55
N PHE A 134 -12.78 -9.43 -22.63
CA PHE A 134 -13.98 -9.55 -21.81
C PHE A 134 -15.21 -8.82 -22.38
N GLY A 135 -15.13 -8.34 -23.62
CA GLY A 135 -16.26 -7.76 -24.35
C GLY A 135 -16.49 -6.26 -24.13
N LEU A 136 -15.51 -5.53 -23.55
CA LEU A 136 -15.52 -4.06 -23.59
C LEU A 136 -15.08 -3.60 -24.99
N GLU A 137 -15.76 -2.58 -25.53
CA GLU A 137 -15.48 -2.06 -26.87
C GLU A 137 -15.35 -0.54 -26.89
N GLY A 138 -14.72 -0.01 -27.95
CA GLY A 138 -14.64 1.43 -28.21
C GLY A 138 -14.00 2.24 -27.07
N GLU A 139 -14.57 3.41 -26.79
CA GLU A 139 -14.07 4.35 -25.78
C GLU A 139 -14.21 3.82 -24.34
N GLU A 140 -15.06 2.82 -24.09
CA GLU A 140 -15.26 2.26 -22.75
C GLU A 140 -14.02 1.54 -22.23
N VAL A 141 -13.28 0.88 -23.11
CA VAL A 141 -12.01 0.20 -22.80
C VAL A 141 -10.98 1.19 -22.27
N GLU A 142 -10.78 2.29 -23.01
CA GLU A 142 -9.80 3.31 -22.68
C GLU A 142 -10.20 4.09 -21.43
N ALA A 143 -11.50 4.40 -21.28
CA ALA A 143 -12.04 5.05 -20.09
C ALA A 143 -11.90 4.18 -18.84
N ALA A 144 -12.14 2.87 -18.95
CA ALA A 144 -11.96 1.92 -17.86
C ALA A 144 -10.48 1.78 -17.47
N ALA A 145 -9.59 1.62 -18.45
CA ALA A 145 -8.15 1.50 -18.21
C ALA A 145 -7.57 2.74 -17.54
N ALA A 146 -7.95 3.94 -17.99
CA ALA A 146 -7.48 5.21 -17.41
C ALA A 146 -7.98 5.48 -15.98
N ARG A 147 -9.11 4.88 -15.57
CA ARG A 147 -9.68 5.01 -14.22
C ARG A 147 -9.30 3.86 -13.30
N HIS A 148 -8.55 2.87 -13.79
CA HIS A 148 -8.19 1.68 -13.04
C HIS A 148 -7.42 2.06 -11.75
N PRO A 149 -7.83 1.60 -10.56
CA PRO A 149 -7.16 1.92 -9.29
C PRO A 149 -5.69 1.52 -9.29
N GLY A 150 -5.36 0.38 -9.89
CA GLY A 150 -3.99 -0.10 -10.11
C GLY A 150 -3.12 0.79 -11.01
N LEU A 151 -3.68 1.83 -11.63
CA LEU A 151 -2.91 2.88 -12.28
C LEU A 151 -2.93 4.18 -11.48
N ARG A 152 -4.09 4.53 -10.90
CA ARG A 152 -4.29 5.81 -10.20
C ARG A 152 -3.57 5.92 -8.87
N TYR A 153 -3.41 4.80 -8.17
CA TYR A 153 -2.92 4.77 -6.79
C TYR A 153 -1.69 3.87 -6.60
N SER A 154 -1.08 3.43 -7.71
CA SER A 154 0.18 2.71 -7.69
C SER A 154 1.35 3.68 -7.51
N PRO A 155 2.52 3.21 -7.05
CA PRO A 155 3.69 4.05 -6.91
C PRO A 155 4.11 4.70 -8.23
N THR A 156 4.62 5.93 -8.16
CA THR A 156 5.14 6.66 -9.32
C THR A 156 6.47 6.09 -9.85
N SER A 157 7.20 5.40 -8.98
CA SER A 157 8.42 4.65 -9.27
C SER A 157 8.56 3.56 -8.22
N TYR A 158 9.32 2.50 -8.51
CA TYR A 158 9.70 1.53 -7.50
C TYR A 158 11.18 1.76 -7.14
N PRO A 159 11.53 1.76 -5.83
CA PRO A 159 12.90 1.89 -5.38
C PRO A 159 13.79 0.71 -5.81
#